data_AF-A0A3M2LEC8-F1
#
_entry.id   AF-A0A3M2LEC8-F1
#
_cell.length_a   1.000
_cell.length_b   1.000
_cell.length_c   1.000
_cell.angle_alpha   90.00
_cell.angle_beta   90.00
_cell.angle_gamma   90.00
#
_symmetry.space_group_name_H-M   'P 1'
#
loop_
_entity.id
_entity.type
_entity.pdbx_description
1 polymer ?
#
loop_
_entity_poly.entity_id
_entity_poly.type
_entity_poly.pdbx_seq_one_letter_code
_entity_poly.pdbx_strand_id
1 'polypeptide(L)'
;MGAVSATSPSVSPPLSAVRSDRRALLRAAGTVVVAAGGTAAVAALSACAPPPPPPVDVLLGPEQDARTDAVWAQSAIATAPDHSAALTLIATQRTAHADALRAEIDRARGTYGDGTLPKSSTPPVDPPAAPAPPPTPAAVRAQLTKSQQSAADLAQGQNGFRAGLLASISAACAAHAGVLLA
;
A
#
# COMPACT_ATOMS: atom_id res chain seq x y z
N MET A 1 18.28 70.70 31.91
CA MET A 1 17.90 70.93 30.50
C MET A 1 18.87 70.13 29.62
N GLY A 2 18.35 69.26 28.74
CA GLY A 2 19.12 68.46 27.76
C GLY A 2 19.45 67.06 28.27
N ALA A 3 18.57 66.07 28.08
CA ALA A 3 18.36 65.25 26.89
C ALA A 3 19.19 63.94 26.91
N VAL A 4 18.45 62.89 27.25
CA VAL A 4 18.71 61.45 27.07
C VAL A 4 19.14 61.08 25.64
N SER A 5 20.02 60.09 25.50
CA SER A 5 20.04 59.20 24.34
C SER A 5 20.66 57.84 24.69
N ALA A 6 19.79 56.87 24.97
CA ALA A 6 20.12 55.46 25.06
C ALA A 6 20.04 54.84 23.65
N THR A 7 21.09 54.17 23.20
CA THR A 7 21.06 53.35 21.98
C THR A 7 20.71 51.92 22.39
N SER A 8 19.50 51.48 22.02
CA SER A 8 19.03 50.10 22.22
C SER A 8 19.57 49.15 21.15
N PRO A 9 19.80 47.86 21.46
CA PRO A 9 20.08 46.83 20.46
C PRO A 9 18.81 46.40 19.72
N SER A 10 18.93 46.26 18.41
CA SER A 10 17.90 45.74 17.50
C SER A 10 17.72 44.23 17.70
N VAL A 11 16.57 43.82 18.22
CA VAL A 11 16.13 42.41 18.29
C VAL A 11 15.19 42.17 17.11
N SER A 12 15.59 41.29 16.20
CA SER A 12 14.76 40.85 15.05
C SER A 12 13.62 39.92 15.51
N PRO A 13 12.44 39.98 14.88
CA PRO A 13 11.29 39.16 15.26
C PRO A 13 11.43 37.71 14.75
N PRO A 14 10.91 36.71 15.49
CA PRO A 14 10.80 35.35 14.97
C PRO A 14 9.68 35.27 13.92
N LEU A 15 10.02 34.68 12.76
CA LEU A 15 9.09 34.32 11.71
C LEU A 15 8.00 33.41 12.28
N SER A 16 6.76 33.86 12.19
CA SER A 16 5.57 33.15 12.62
C SER A 16 5.44 31.84 11.85
N ALA A 17 5.70 30.72 12.53
CA ALA A 17 5.38 29.39 12.02
C ALA A 17 3.85 29.27 11.92
N VAL A 18 3.33 29.27 10.69
CA VAL A 18 1.95 28.89 10.40
C VAL A 18 1.79 27.43 10.79
N ARG A 19 1.25 27.22 12.00
CA ARG A 19 0.97 25.92 12.57
C ARG A 19 -0.35 25.46 11.96
N SER A 20 -0.29 24.68 10.89
CA SER A 20 -1.48 24.16 10.21
C SER A 20 -2.20 23.17 11.13
N ASP A 21 -3.27 23.63 11.77
CA ASP A 21 -4.09 22.87 12.69
C ASP A 21 -5.03 21.92 11.92
N ARG A 22 -4.50 20.77 11.50
CA ARG A 22 -5.23 19.76 10.70
C ARG A 22 -6.43 19.15 11.44
N ARG A 23 -6.60 19.45 12.73
CA ARG A 23 -7.63 18.87 13.60
C ARG A 23 -8.92 19.68 13.68
N ALA A 24 -8.98 20.86 13.05
CA ALA A 24 -10.16 21.72 13.03
C ALA A 24 -11.16 21.43 11.89
N LEU A 25 -10.78 20.63 10.87
CA LEU A 25 -11.57 20.45 9.66
C LEU A 25 -12.47 19.19 9.64
N LEU A 26 -12.50 18.39 10.71
CA LEU A 26 -13.32 17.16 10.78
C LEU A 26 -14.53 17.25 11.73
N ARG A 27 -14.95 18.46 12.10
CA ARG A 27 -16.19 18.68 12.88
C ARG A 27 -17.15 19.60 12.15
N ALA A 28 -17.73 19.13 11.06
CA ALA A 28 -18.93 19.73 10.48
C ALA A 28 -19.70 18.73 9.60
N ALA A 29 -21.02 18.67 9.83
CA ALA A 29 -22.07 17.98 9.09
C ALA A 29 -22.11 16.44 9.22
N GLY A 30 -23.21 15.79 9.59
CA GLY A 30 -24.59 16.25 9.76
C GLY A 30 -25.50 15.05 9.52
N THR A 31 -26.29 14.68 10.52
CA THR A 31 -27.29 13.62 10.48
C THR A 31 -28.40 13.94 9.47
N VAL A 32 -28.69 13.01 8.55
CA VAL A 32 -29.97 12.95 7.84
C VAL A 32 -30.52 11.54 7.96
N VAL A 33 -31.60 11.43 8.74
CA VAL A 33 -32.51 10.28 8.78
C VAL A 33 -33.63 10.58 7.77
N VAL A 34 -33.83 9.72 6.78
CA VAL A 34 -35.11 9.57 6.09
C VAL A 34 -35.36 8.07 5.86
N ALA A 35 -36.44 7.58 6.48
CA ALA A 35 -37.00 6.26 6.27
C ALA A 35 -38.05 6.30 5.15
N ALA A 36 -38.09 5.29 4.27
CA ALA A 36 -39.32 4.75 3.67
C ALA A 36 -39.04 3.61 2.68
N GLY A 37 -39.68 2.45 2.92
CA GLY A 37 -40.34 1.67 1.88
C GLY A 37 -39.53 0.59 1.13
N GLY A 38 -39.84 -0.69 1.40
CA GLY A 38 -39.56 -1.79 0.47
C GLY A 38 -39.25 -3.13 1.14
N THR A 39 -40.23 -3.76 1.77
CA THR A 39 -40.15 -5.19 2.11
C THR A 39 -40.22 -6.01 0.82
N ALA A 40 -39.07 -6.30 0.21
CA ALA A 40 -38.98 -7.31 -0.84
C ALA A 40 -39.01 -8.69 -0.19
N ALA A 41 -40.06 -9.44 -0.50
CA ALA A 41 -40.31 -10.80 -0.03
C ALA A 41 -39.11 -11.70 -0.34
N VAL A 42 -38.51 -12.27 0.72
CA VAL A 42 -37.56 -13.37 0.60
C VAL A 42 -38.36 -14.61 0.27
N ALA A 43 -38.46 -14.92 -1.03
CA ALA A 43 -38.86 -16.24 -1.49
C ALA A 43 -37.78 -17.24 -1.06
N ALA A 44 -38.04 -17.95 0.04
CA ALA A 44 -37.23 -19.06 0.50
C ALA A 44 -37.41 -20.24 -0.47
N LEU A 45 -36.70 -20.21 -1.59
CA LEU A 45 -36.43 -21.41 -2.38
C LEU A 45 -35.36 -22.18 -1.62
N SER A 46 -35.77 -23.27 -0.98
CA SER A 46 -34.88 -24.26 -0.36
C SER A 46 -34.11 -25.02 -1.45
N ALA A 47 -33.15 -24.35 -2.07
CA ALA A 47 -32.12 -25.02 -2.84
C ALA A 47 -31.01 -25.38 -1.85
N CYS A 48 -30.93 -26.66 -1.46
CA CYS A 48 -29.79 -27.22 -0.72
C CYS A 48 -28.54 -27.27 -1.62
N ALA A 49 -28.11 -26.13 -2.15
CA ALA A 49 -26.78 -25.98 -2.72
C ALA A 49 -25.86 -25.49 -1.59
N PRO A 50 -24.65 -26.08 -1.43
CA PRO A 50 -23.66 -25.49 -0.54
C PRO A 50 -23.37 -24.06 -0.99
N PRO A 51 -23.14 -23.11 -0.06
CA PRO A 51 -22.81 -21.75 -0.42
C PRO A 51 -21.57 -21.73 -1.33
N PRO A 52 -21.52 -20.83 -2.34
CA PRO A 52 -20.36 -20.73 -3.21
C PRO A 52 -19.09 -20.48 -2.36
N PRO A 53 -17.93 -20.99 -2.79
CA PRO A 53 -16.69 -20.77 -2.07
C PRO A 53 -16.41 -19.27 -1.94
N PRO A 54 -15.81 -18.82 -0.82
CA PRO A 54 -15.47 -17.41 -0.66
C PRO A 54 -14.55 -16.96 -1.80
N PRO A 55 -14.71 -15.72 -2.31
CA PRO A 55 -13.86 -15.21 -3.36
C PRO A 55 -12.40 -15.13 -2.90
N VAL A 56 -11.46 -15.24 -3.84
CA VAL A 56 -10.03 -14.99 -3.60
C VAL A 56 -9.82 -13.51 -3.29
N ASP A 57 -8.95 -13.19 -2.35
CA ASP A 57 -8.65 -11.80 -1.99
C ASP A 57 -7.96 -11.06 -3.14
N VAL A 58 -8.44 -9.85 -3.45
CA VAL A 58 -7.92 -8.97 -4.50
C VAL A 58 -6.46 -8.56 -4.30
N LEU A 59 -5.95 -8.61 -3.07
CA LEU A 59 -4.55 -8.29 -2.76
C LEU A 59 -3.57 -9.42 -3.14
N LEU A 60 -4.06 -10.60 -3.54
CA LEU A 60 -3.20 -11.72 -3.96
C LEU A 60 -2.34 -11.36 -5.19
N GLY A 61 -2.91 -10.63 -6.16
CA GLY A 61 -2.17 -10.20 -7.35
C GLY A 61 -0.96 -9.31 -6.99
N PRO A 62 -1.16 -8.19 -6.27
CA PRO A 62 -0.06 -7.36 -5.80
C PRO A 62 0.98 -8.10 -4.94
N GLU A 63 0.58 -9.13 -4.18
CA GLU A 63 1.51 -9.96 -3.41
C GLU A 63 2.41 -10.77 -4.35
N GLN A 64 1.83 -11.42 -5.36
CA GLN A 64 2.56 -12.16 -6.39
C GLN A 64 3.52 -11.25 -7.18
N ASP A 65 3.05 -10.05 -7.54
CA ASP A 65 3.87 -9.04 -8.21
C ASP A 65 5.06 -8.64 -7.32
N ALA A 66 4.81 -8.38 -6.02
CA ALA A 66 5.87 -8.01 -5.08
C ALA A 66 6.92 -9.12 -4.86
N ARG A 67 6.50 -10.38 -4.79
CA ARG A 67 7.44 -11.52 -4.73
C ARG A 67 8.26 -11.62 -6.03
N THR A 68 7.60 -11.47 -7.17
CA THR A 68 8.24 -11.52 -8.48
C THR A 68 9.28 -10.41 -8.63
N ASP A 69 8.92 -9.17 -8.29
CA ASP A 69 9.81 -8.01 -8.34
C ASP A 69 11.05 -8.21 -7.45
N ALA A 70 10.87 -8.81 -6.27
CA ALA A 70 11.98 -9.09 -5.36
C ALA A 70 12.98 -10.07 -5.98
N VAL A 71 12.48 -11.16 -6.56
CA VAL A 71 13.32 -12.17 -7.23
C VAL A 71 14.00 -11.60 -8.48
N TRP A 72 13.28 -10.77 -9.25
CA TRP A 72 13.84 -10.08 -10.42
C TRP A 72 14.98 -9.13 -10.03
N ALA A 73 14.78 -8.30 -9.01
CA ALA A 73 15.80 -7.39 -8.51
C ALA A 73 17.03 -8.15 -8.02
N GLN A 74 16.84 -9.23 -7.25
CA GLN A 74 17.93 -10.08 -6.79
C GLN A 74 18.71 -10.72 -7.95
N SER A 75 17.99 -11.19 -8.97
CA SER A 75 18.59 -11.84 -10.14
C SER A 75 19.36 -10.85 -11.02
N ALA A 76 18.91 -9.60 -11.11
CA ALA A 76 19.56 -8.56 -11.92
C ALA A 76 20.97 -8.20 -11.43
N ILE A 77 21.32 -8.51 -10.18
CA ILE A 77 22.67 -8.30 -9.64
C ILE A 77 23.72 -9.00 -10.51
N ALA A 78 23.37 -10.15 -11.11
CA ALA A 78 24.25 -10.90 -12.00
C ALA A 78 24.61 -10.15 -13.29
N THR A 79 23.78 -9.21 -13.75
CA THR A 79 24.01 -8.42 -14.99
C THR A 79 24.46 -6.98 -14.70
N ALA A 80 24.33 -6.51 -13.46
CA ALA A 80 24.62 -5.15 -13.05
C ALA A 80 25.20 -5.07 -11.62
N PRO A 81 26.43 -5.56 -11.40
CA PRO A 81 27.05 -5.58 -10.08
C PRO A 81 27.24 -4.19 -9.47
N ASP A 82 27.43 -3.16 -10.30
CA ASP A 82 27.53 -1.76 -9.85
C ASP A 82 26.25 -1.25 -9.19
N HIS A 83 25.10 -1.89 -9.47
CA HIS A 83 23.80 -1.57 -8.87
C HIS A 83 23.43 -2.52 -7.71
N SER A 84 24.34 -3.38 -7.28
CA SER A 84 24.06 -4.45 -6.30
C SER A 84 23.43 -3.94 -5.01
N ALA A 85 23.90 -2.83 -4.46
CA ALA A 85 23.32 -2.22 -3.24
C ALA A 85 21.88 -1.76 -3.45
N ALA A 86 21.60 -1.06 -4.56
CA ALA A 86 20.25 -0.60 -4.90
C ALA A 86 19.30 -1.77 -5.18
N LEU A 87 19.74 -2.77 -5.95
CA LEU A 87 18.97 -3.96 -6.28
C LEU A 87 18.67 -4.82 -5.04
N THR A 88 19.62 -4.94 -4.11
CA THR A 88 19.40 -5.63 -2.82
C THR A 88 18.36 -4.90 -1.96
N LEU A 89 18.43 -3.57 -1.91
CA LEU A 89 17.43 -2.75 -1.21
C LEU A 89 16.03 -2.93 -1.81
N ILE A 90 15.91 -2.91 -3.14
CA ILE A 90 14.65 -3.17 -3.84
C ILE A 90 14.13 -4.56 -3.51
N ALA A 91 14.96 -5.60 -3.60
CA ALA A 91 14.57 -6.98 -3.29
C ALA A 91 14.04 -7.11 -1.85
N THR A 92 14.72 -6.48 -0.90
CA THR A 92 14.33 -6.46 0.52
C THR A 92 12.99 -5.75 0.72
N GLN A 93 12.82 -4.57 0.14
CA GLN A 93 11.60 -3.77 0.30
C GLN A 93 10.41 -4.41 -0.42
N ARG A 94 10.59 -4.99 -1.61
CA ARG A 94 9.53 -5.73 -2.31
C ARG A 94 9.13 -7.00 -1.57
N THR A 95 10.07 -7.69 -0.91
CA THR A 95 9.75 -8.78 0.03
C THR A 95 8.89 -8.29 1.19
N ALA A 96 9.27 -7.19 1.85
CA ALA A 96 8.50 -6.62 2.95
C ALA A 96 7.09 -6.16 2.53
N HIS A 97 6.94 -5.63 1.31
CA HIS A 97 5.62 -5.30 0.75
C HIS A 97 4.76 -6.55 0.56
N ALA A 98 5.32 -7.64 0.04
CA ALA A 98 4.61 -8.90 -0.11
C ALA A 98 4.16 -9.46 1.25
N ASP A 99 5.02 -9.38 2.27
CA ASP A 99 4.69 -9.80 3.63
C ASP A 99 3.55 -8.95 4.22
N ALA A 100 3.58 -7.62 4.02
CA ALA A 100 2.52 -6.73 4.47
C ALA A 100 1.17 -6.99 3.77
N LEU A 101 1.20 -7.30 2.47
CA LEU A 101 0.00 -7.69 1.72
C LEU A 101 -0.57 -9.00 2.23
N ARG A 102 0.28 -10.02 2.46
CA ARG A 102 -0.14 -11.29 3.04
C ARG A 102 -0.74 -11.10 4.43
N ALA A 103 -0.10 -10.31 5.29
CA ALA A 103 -0.61 -10.01 6.61
C ALA A 103 -1.99 -9.32 6.56
N GLU A 104 -2.22 -8.46 5.57
CA GLU A 104 -3.52 -7.81 5.37
C GLU A 104 -4.60 -8.77 4.83
N ILE A 105 -4.24 -9.70 3.94
CA ILE A 105 -5.12 -10.78 3.50
C ILE A 105 -5.55 -11.61 4.71
N ASP A 106 -4.60 -12.00 5.56
CA ASP A 106 -4.86 -12.81 6.74
C ASP A 106 -5.65 -12.06 7.81
N ARG A 107 -5.37 -10.77 8.03
CA ARG A 107 -6.14 -9.92 8.95
C ARG A 107 -7.61 -9.82 8.53
N ALA A 108 -7.87 -9.66 7.24
CA ALA A 108 -9.24 -9.49 6.73
C ALA A 108 -10.09 -10.75 6.84
N ARG A 109 -9.47 -11.94 6.92
CA ARG A 109 -10.18 -13.19 7.24
C ARG A 109 -10.79 -13.17 8.64
N GLY A 110 -10.22 -12.42 9.56
CA GLY A 110 -10.66 -12.34 10.95
C GLY A 110 -10.50 -13.65 11.72
N THR A 111 -11.10 -13.71 12.89
CA THR A 111 -11.11 -14.86 13.80
C THR A 111 -12.53 -15.12 14.27
N TYR A 112 -12.91 -16.39 14.41
CA TYR A 112 -14.16 -16.73 15.08
C TYR A 112 -14.09 -16.41 16.58
N GLY A 113 -15.25 -16.35 17.24
CA GLY A 113 -15.34 -16.04 18.67
C GLY A 113 -14.69 -17.07 19.60
N ASP A 114 -14.40 -18.27 19.09
CA ASP A 114 -13.67 -19.35 19.77
C ASP A 114 -12.14 -19.28 19.53
N GLY A 115 -11.65 -18.27 18.81
CA GLY A 115 -10.25 -18.08 18.48
C GLY A 115 -9.76 -18.87 17.27
N THR A 116 -10.62 -19.66 16.61
CA THR A 116 -10.25 -20.41 15.40
C THR A 116 -10.28 -19.52 14.15
N LEU A 117 -9.46 -19.86 13.15
CA LEU A 117 -9.36 -19.12 11.89
C LEU A 117 -10.36 -19.67 10.86
N PRO A 118 -11.11 -18.80 10.16
CA PRO A 118 -11.89 -19.21 9.00
C PRO A 118 -11.00 -19.82 7.91
N LYS A 119 -11.55 -20.76 7.14
CA LYS A 119 -10.84 -21.32 5.98
C LYS A 119 -10.51 -20.20 4.98
N SER A 120 -9.26 -20.14 4.51
CA SER A 120 -8.85 -19.21 3.44
C SER A 120 -9.25 -19.76 2.07
N SER A 121 -9.89 -18.95 1.24
CA SER A 121 -9.94 -19.15 -0.22
C SER A 121 -8.68 -18.65 -0.92
N THR A 122 -7.90 -17.78 -0.26
CA THR A 122 -6.68 -17.20 -0.81
C THR A 122 -5.48 -18.12 -0.52
N PRO A 123 -4.89 -18.78 -1.52
CA PRO A 123 -3.74 -19.65 -1.31
C PRO A 123 -2.50 -18.84 -0.90
N PRO A 124 -1.50 -19.48 -0.26
CA PRO A 124 -0.17 -18.90 -0.12
C PRO A 124 0.46 -18.65 -1.50
N VAL A 125 1.33 -17.65 -1.61
CA VAL A 125 2.14 -17.45 -2.81
C VAL A 125 3.41 -18.27 -2.70
N ASP A 126 3.61 -19.20 -3.62
CA ASP A 126 4.86 -19.93 -3.74
C ASP A 126 6.00 -19.00 -4.17
N PRO A 127 7.24 -19.25 -3.73
CA PRO A 127 8.41 -18.48 -4.17
C PRO A 127 8.52 -18.46 -5.71
N PRO A 128 8.53 -17.28 -6.37
CA PRO A 128 8.67 -17.21 -7.82
C PRO A 128 10.04 -17.73 -8.27
N ALA A 129 10.07 -18.39 -9.43
CA ALA A 129 11.32 -18.79 -10.05
C ALA A 129 12.12 -17.56 -10.51
N ALA A 130 13.45 -17.63 -10.38
CA ALA A 130 14.34 -16.62 -10.92
C ALA A 130 14.26 -16.58 -12.46
N PRO A 131 14.18 -15.38 -13.09
CA PRO A 131 14.21 -15.28 -14.54
C PRO A 131 15.52 -15.83 -15.12
N ALA A 132 15.41 -16.57 -16.22
CA ALA A 132 16.53 -17.05 -17.02
C ALA A 132 16.32 -16.62 -18.48
N PRO A 133 17.20 -15.79 -19.08
CA PRO A 133 18.41 -15.22 -18.48
C PRO A 133 18.09 -14.17 -17.38
N PRO A 134 19.05 -13.83 -16.50
CA PRO A 134 18.84 -12.79 -15.49
C PRO A 134 18.48 -11.44 -16.14
N PRO A 135 17.58 -10.65 -15.53
CA PRO A 135 17.08 -9.42 -16.13
C PRO A 135 18.13 -8.30 -16.09
N THR A 136 18.01 -7.33 -17.00
CA THR A 136 18.78 -6.09 -16.95
C THR A 136 18.14 -5.08 -15.98
N PRO A 137 18.87 -4.07 -15.49
CA PRO A 137 18.28 -3.00 -14.67
C PRO A 137 17.10 -2.29 -15.34
N ALA A 138 17.15 -2.11 -16.66
CA ALA A 138 16.05 -1.52 -17.42
C ALA A 138 14.79 -2.40 -17.41
N ALA A 139 14.96 -3.72 -17.49
CA ALA A 139 13.85 -4.66 -17.37
C ALA A 139 13.24 -4.65 -15.96
N VAL A 140 14.07 -4.58 -14.91
CA VAL A 140 13.60 -4.40 -13.52
C VAL A 140 12.84 -3.09 -13.36
N ARG A 141 13.35 -1.97 -13.92
CA ARG A 141 12.68 -0.66 -13.90
C ARG A 141 11.30 -0.71 -14.57
N ALA A 142 11.21 -1.34 -15.73
CA ALA A 142 9.94 -1.50 -16.45
C ALA A 142 8.94 -2.37 -15.66
N GLN A 143 9.42 -3.45 -15.04
CA GLN A 143 8.60 -4.32 -14.21
C GLN A 143 8.06 -3.58 -12.98
N LEU A 144 8.93 -2.85 -12.26
CA LEU A 144 8.53 -2.01 -11.12
C LEU A 144 7.51 -0.93 -11.51
N THR A 145 7.63 -0.37 -12.71
CA THR A 145 6.67 0.62 -13.25
C THR A 145 5.29 0.00 -13.47
N LYS A 146 5.22 -1.26 -13.94
CA LYS A 146 3.95 -2.00 -14.05
C LYS A 146 3.34 -2.27 -12.68
N SER A 147 4.14 -2.75 -11.72
CA SER A 147 3.71 -2.97 -10.33
C SER A 147 3.22 -1.67 -9.68
N GLN A 148 3.87 -0.54 -9.99
CA GLN A 148 3.47 0.80 -9.54
C GLN A 148 2.08 1.17 -10.05
N GLN A 149 1.80 0.99 -11.35
CA GLN A 149 0.52 1.28 -11.98
C GLN A 149 -0.59 0.34 -11.47
N SER A 150 -0.34 -0.96 -11.47
CA SER A 150 -1.27 -1.98 -10.96
C SER A 150 -1.71 -1.69 -9.52
N ALA A 151 -0.76 -1.36 -8.63
CA ALA A 151 -1.09 -1.00 -7.25
C ALA A 151 -1.87 0.32 -7.15
N ALA A 152 -1.55 1.33 -7.96
CA ALA A 152 -2.28 2.59 -7.98
C ALA A 152 -3.72 2.42 -8.47
N ASP A 153 -3.92 1.64 -9.53
CA ASP A 153 -5.23 1.36 -10.11
C ASP A 153 -6.09 0.56 -9.12
N LEU A 154 -5.54 -0.49 -8.51
CA LEU A 154 -6.26 -1.26 -7.51
C LEU A 154 -6.63 -0.43 -6.28
N ALA A 155 -5.77 0.50 -5.86
CA ALA A 155 -6.03 1.38 -4.72
C ALA A 155 -7.32 2.21 -4.90
N GLN A 156 -7.68 2.58 -6.13
CA GLN A 156 -8.91 3.35 -6.43
C GLN A 156 -10.19 2.58 -6.09
N GLY A 157 -10.14 1.24 -6.14
CA GLY A 157 -11.25 0.37 -5.79
C GLY A 157 -11.26 -0.09 -4.33
N GLN A 158 -10.30 0.38 -3.51
CA GLN A 158 -10.15 0.00 -2.11
C GLN A 158 -10.43 1.19 -1.18
N ASN A 159 -10.55 0.90 0.12
CA ASN A 159 -10.89 1.90 1.13
C ASN A 159 -9.98 1.74 2.35
N GLY A 160 -9.82 2.82 3.12
CA GLY A 160 -9.13 2.82 4.41
C GLY A 160 -7.69 2.28 4.31
N PHE A 161 -7.36 1.32 5.18
CA PHE A 161 -6.02 0.76 5.27
C PHE A 161 -5.54 0.11 3.96
N ARG A 162 -6.41 -0.63 3.24
CA ARG A 162 -6.03 -1.30 1.98
C ARG A 162 -5.67 -0.31 0.88
N ALA A 163 -6.44 0.77 0.74
CA ALA A 163 -6.13 1.84 -0.21
C ALA A 163 -4.79 2.50 0.14
N GLY A 164 -4.56 2.82 1.42
CA GLY A 164 -3.31 3.41 1.89
C GLY A 164 -2.09 2.50 1.68
N LEU A 165 -2.23 1.20 1.97
CA LEU A 165 -1.18 0.20 1.76
C LEU A 165 -0.79 0.13 0.28
N LEU A 166 -1.77 -0.02 -0.62
CA LEU A 166 -1.52 -0.09 -2.06
C LEU A 166 -0.93 1.22 -2.62
N ALA A 167 -1.43 2.38 -2.17
CA ALA A 167 -0.88 3.68 -2.55
C ALA A 167 0.59 3.84 -2.09
N SER A 168 0.92 3.41 -0.87
CA SER A 168 2.29 3.42 -0.37
C SER A 168 3.19 2.50 -1.18
N ILE A 169 2.70 1.31 -1.55
CA ILE A 169 3.43 0.36 -2.40
C ILE A 169 3.69 0.97 -3.79
N SER A 170 2.67 1.60 -4.40
CA SER A 170 2.82 2.29 -5.68
C SER A 170 3.89 3.37 -5.62
N ALA A 171 3.86 4.23 -4.59
CA ALA A 171 4.86 5.27 -4.39
C ALA A 171 6.28 4.71 -4.20
N ALA A 172 6.43 3.62 -3.45
CA ALA A 172 7.71 2.95 -3.27
C ALA A 172 8.25 2.38 -4.60
N CYS A 173 7.42 1.71 -5.39
CA CYS A 173 7.81 1.21 -6.71
C CYS A 173 8.20 2.35 -7.67
N ALA A 174 7.51 3.50 -7.62
CA ALA A 174 7.90 4.69 -8.37
C ALA A 174 9.30 5.19 -7.97
N ALA A 175 9.59 5.26 -6.66
CA ALA A 175 10.89 5.66 -6.15
C ALA A 175 12.00 4.66 -6.52
N HIS A 176 11.71 3.36 -6.49
CA HIS A 176 12.64 2.32 -6.94
C HIS A 176 13.01 2.52 -8.41
N ALA A 177 12.01 2.70 -9.28
CA ALA A 177 12.21 2.83 -10.71
C ALA A 177 12.87 4.17 -11.10
N GLY A 178 12.46 5.28 -10.48
CA GLY A 178 12.86 6.63 -10.87
C GLY A 178 13.99 7.25 -10.07
N VAL A 179 14.39 6.66 -8.94
CA VAL A 179 15.48 7.16 -8.09
C VAL A 179 16.56 6.12 -7.89
N LEU A 180 16.21 4.91 -7.43
CA LEU A 180 17.22 3.89 -7.13
C LEU A 180 17.84 3.27 -8.38
N LEU A 181 17.05 3.16 -9.45
CA LEU A 181 17.49 2.68 -10.74
C LEU A 181 17.53 3.80 -11.78
N ALA A 182 17.73 5.06 -11.40
CA ALA A 182 17.80 6.16 -12.37
C ALA A 182 18.98 5.96 -13.35
#